data_AF-A0A1M7D525-F1
#
_entry.id   AF-A0A1M7D525-F1
#
_cell.length_a   1.000
_cell.length_b   1.000
_cell.length_c   1.000
_cell.angle_alpha   90.00
_cell.angle_beta   90.00
_cell.angle_gamma   90.00
#
_symmetry.space_group_name_H-M   'P 1'
#
loop_
_entity.id
_entity.type
_entity.pdbx_description
1 polymer ?
#
loop_
_entity_poly.entity_id
_entity_poly.type
_entity_poly.pdbx_seq_one_letter_code
_entity_poly.pdbx_strand_id
1 'polypeptide(L)'
;MNERNNAVDRSLLVFAVWAAIGSIGLLLIIEGFQQDVYWIALTGIGCIISTFCAHIIVNAVYGTGFSTGETALGLTSFGVLVLVFVLSVLAGGASATDFYIGLTLFGTLIVGFLTYLLTRHGLRGAFSKFHVSVGHDVSVPNGKG
;
A
#
# COMPACT_ATOMS: atom_id res chain seq x y z
N MET A 1 -1.87 -17.40 -25.18
CA MET A 1 -1.25 -16.05 -25.07
C MET A 1 0.05 -16.22 -24.30
N ASN A 2 1.14 -15.57 -24.68
CA ASN A 2 2.48 -15.82 -24.10
C ASN A 2 2.57 -15.19 -22.70
N GLU A 3 2.98 -15.95 -21.67
CA GLU A 3 3.08 -15.49 -20.27
C GLU A 3 3.85 -14.17 -20.11
N ARG A 4 4.93 -14.00 -20.90
CA ARG A 4 5.70 -12.75 -20.92
C ARG A 4 4.91 -11.55 -21.42
N ASN A 5 4.04 -11.73 -22.41
CA ASN A 5 3.23 -10.63 -22.94
C ASN A 5 2.22 -10.18 -21.89
N ASN A 6 1.57 -11.13 -21.21
CA ASN A 6 0.63 -10.83 -20.13
C ASN A 6 1.30 -10.04 -18.99
N ALA A 7 2.53 -10.41 -18.60
CA ALA A 7 3.27 -9.69 -17.56
C ALA A 7 3.64 -8.24 -17.97
N VAL A 8 4.01 -8.04 -19.23
CA VAL A 8 4.30 -6.70 -19.78
C VAL A 8 3.03 -5.86 -19.85
N ASP A 9 1.94 -6.41 -20.40
CA ASP A 9 0.66 -5.71 -20.54
C ASP A 9 0.10 -5.27 -19.19
N ARG A 10 0.13 -6.16 -18.19
CA ARG A 10 -0.23 -5.85 -16.82
C ARG A 10 0.58 -4.68 -16.28
N SER A 11 1.90 -4.73 -16.42
CA SER A 11 2.79 -3.72 -15.85
C SER A 11 2.59 -2.36 -16.51
N LEU A 12 2.35 -2.34 -17.84
CA LEU A 12 1.99 -1.14 -18.57
C LEU A 12 0.65 -0.56 -18.12
N LEU A 13 -0.36 -1.40 -17.91
CA LEU A 13 -1.67 -0.95 -17.43
C LEU A 13 -1.59 -0.36 -16.02
N VAL A 14 -0.88 -1.02 -15.10
CA VAL A 14 -0.64 -0.48 -13.75
C VAL A 14 0.04 0.87 -13.85
N PHE A 15 1.12 0.96 -14.62
CA PHE A 15 1.84 2.22 -14.81
C PHE A 15 0.95 3.31 -15.40
N ALA A 16 0.17 3.01 -16.44
CA ALA A 16 -0.72 3.97 -17.09
C ALA A 16 -1.80 4.51 -16.13
N VAL A 17 -2.38 3.63 -15.30
CA VAL A 17 -3.38 4.03 -14.29
C VAL A 17 -2.76 4.97 -13.25
N TRP A 18 -1.58 4.65 -12.74
CA TRP A 18 -0.85 5.52 -11.80
C TRP A 18 -0.40 6.84 -12.44
N ALA A 19 0.09 6.79 -13.68
CA ALA A 19 0.54 7.98 -14.41
C ALA A 19 -0.62 8.93 -14.73
N ALA A 20 -1.80 8.41 -15.06
CA ALA A 20 -2.97 9.23 -15.36
C ALA A 20 -3.69 9.68 -14.09
N ILE A 21 -4.33 8.76 -13.38
CA ILE A 21 -5.23 9.09 -12.26
C ILE A 21 -4.43 9.38 -10.99
N GLY A 22 -3.34 8.63 -10.76
CA GLY A 22 -2.48 8.82 -9.60
C GLY A 22 -1.81 10.20 -9.61
N SER A 23 -1.30 10.64 -10.76
CA SER A 23 -0.71 11.99 -10.90
C SER A 23 -1.74 13.09 -10.70
N ILE A 24 -2.95 12.95 -11.26
CA ILE A 24 -4.04 13.92 -11.03
C ILE A 24 -4.37 14.01 -9.53
N GLY A 25 -4.47 12.86 -8.86
CA GLY A 25 -4.70 12.81 -7.42
C GLY A 25 -3.61 13.51 -6.62
N LEU A 26 -2.35 13.30 -6.99
CA LEU A 26 -1.21 13.94 -6.34
C LEU A 26 -1.21 15.46 -6.54
N LEU A 27 -1.50 15.94 -7.75
CA LEU A 27 -1.59 17.36 -8.06
C LEU A 27 -2.71 18.03 -7.25
N LEU A 28 -3.89 17.41 -7.14
CA LEU A 28 -5.00 17.92 -6.34
C LEU A 28 -4.67 17.96 -4.84
N ILE A 29 -3.92 16.97 -4.33
CA ILE A 29 -3.45 17.00 -2.93
C ILE A 29 -2.49 18.17 -2.71
N ILE A 30 -1.51 18.36 -3.60
CA ILE A 30 -0.55 19.47 -3.52
C ILE A 30 -1.29 20.82 -3.60
N GLU A 31 -2.22 20.97 -4.53
CA GLU A 31 -3.06 22.17 -4.65
C GLU A 31 -3.88 22.41 -3.38
N GLY A 32 -4.44 21.37 -2.78
CA GLY A 32 -5.19 21.46 -1.53
C GLY A 32 -4.35 21.95 -0.34
N PHE A 33 -3.07 21.52 -0.26
CA PHE A 33 -2.11 22.07 0.70
C PHE A 33 -1.74 23.52 0.38
N GLN A 34 -1.53 23.87 -0.89
CA GLN A 34 -1.15 25.24 -1.28
C GLN A 34 -2.25 26.27 -1.06
N GLN A 35 -3.50 25.89 -1.33
CA GLN A 35 -4.67 26.76 -1.16
C GLN A 35 -5.26 26.71 0.24
N ASP A 36 -4.78 25.82 1.11
CA ASP A 36 -5.36 25.55 2.44
C ASP A 36 -6.85 25.13 2.35
N VAL A 37 -7.21 24.37 1.31
CA VAL A 37 -8.60 23.93 1.04
C VAL A 37 -8.73 22.41 1.14
N TYR A 38 -9.33 21.96 2.24
CA TYR A 38 -9.56 20.54 2.53
C TYR A 38 -10.27 19.79 1.40
N TRP A 39 -11.30 20.38 0.79
CA TRP A 39 -12.11 19.71 -0.22
C TRP A 39 -11.35 19.40 -1.51
N ILE A 40 -10.39 20.26 -1.91
CA ILE A 40 -9.53 20.00 -3.07
C ILE A 40 -8.59 18.84 -2.76
N ALA A 41 -8.01 18.81 -1.56
CA ALA A 41 -7.17 17.67 -1.17
C ALA A 41 -7.99 16.38 -1.08
N LEU A 42 -9.23 16.44 -0.60
CA LEU A 42 -10.10 15.26 -0.46
C LEU A 42 -10.45 14.63 -1.82
N THR A 43 -10.69 15.43 -2.86
CA THR A 43 -10.89 14.90 -4.21
C THR A 43 -9.62 14.24 -4.73
N GLY A 44 -8.45 14.82 -4.46
CA GLY A 44 -7.16 14.21 -4.76
C GLY A 44 -6.93 12.87 -4.05
N ILE A 45 -7.26 12.78 -2.76
CA ILE A 45 -7.24 11.52 -1.99
C ILE A 45 -8.18 10.50 -2.64
N GLY A 46 -9.39 10.91 -3.05
CA GLY A 46 -10.33 10.06 -3.79
C GLY A 46 -9.75 9.49 -5.09
N CYS A 47 -8.99 10.29 -5.85
CA CYS A 47 -8.27 9.83 -7.03
C CYS A 47 -7.17 8.81 -6.70
N ILE A 48 -6.41 9.01 -5.61
CA ILE A 48 -5.40 8.04 -5.15
C ILE A 48 -6.06 6.70 -4.78
N ILE A 49 -7.17 6.73 -4.04
CA ILE A 49 -7.93 5.51 -3.70
C ILE A 49 -8.42 4.82 -4.99
N SER A 50 -8.99 5.57 -5.92
CA SER A 50 -9.50 5.03 -7.18
C SER A 50 -8.39 4.37 -8.00
N THR A 51 -7.21 4.99 -8.03
CA THR A 51 -6.00 4.45 -8.68
C THR A 51 -5.56 3.15 -8.02
N PHE A 52 -5.56 3.09 -6.69
CA PHE A 52 -5.24 1.88 -5.93
C PHE A 52 -6.24 0.75 -6.20
N CYS A 53 -7.54 1.05 -6.20
CA CYS A 53 -8.59 0.10 -6.57
C CYS A 53 -8.40 -0.42 -8.00
N ALA A 54 -8.12 0.45 -8.96
CA ALA A 54 -7.84 0.07 -10.34
C ALA A 54 -6.61 -0.85 -10.45
N HIS A 55 -5.54 -0.59 -9.68
CA HIS A 55 -4.38 -1.50 -9.62
C HIS A 55 -4.79 -2.88 -9.07
N ILE A 56 -5.61 -2.95 -8.01
CA ILE A 56 -6.15 -4.22 -7.50
C ILE A 56 -6.95 -4.96 -8.57
N ILE A 57 -7.80 -4.25 -9.31
CA ILE A 57 -8.61 -4.82 -10.40
C ILE A 57 -7.70 -5.38 -11.51
N VAL A 58 -6.68 -4.63 -11.93
CA VAL A 58 -5.70 -5.12 -12.92
C VAL A 58 -5.03 -6.40 -12.39
N ASN A 59 -4.55 -6.40 -11.15
CA ASN A 59 -3.96 -7.60 -10.56
C ASN A 59 -4.94 -8.78 -10.50
N ALA A 60 -6.23 -8.54 -10.25
CA ALA A 60 -7.26 -9.57 -10.27
C ALA A 60 -7.50 -10.14 -11.68
N VAL A 61 -7.58 -9.28 -12.70
CA VAL A 61 -7.78 -9.69 -14.11
C VAL A 61 -6.63 -10.57 -14.61
N TYR A 62 -5.40 -10.25 -14.22
CA TYR A 62 -4.21 -11.03 -14.61
C TYR A 62 -3.88 -12.18 -13.65
N GLY A 63 -4.68 -12.39 -12.58
CA GLY A 63 -4.44 -13.45 -11.59
C GLY A 63 -3.17 -13.28 -10.75
N THR A 64 -2.62 -12.07 -10.68
CA THR A 64 -1.37 -11.76 -9.96
C THR A 64 -1.62 -11.00 -8.67
N GLY A 65 -0.57 -10.85 -7.85
CA GLY A 65 -0.55 -9.91 -6.72
C GLY A 65 0.35 -8.72 -7.02
N PHE A 66 0.61 -7.90 -5.98
CA PHE A 66 1.66 -6.89 -6.04
C PHE A 66 3.03 -7.56 -6.16
N SER A 67 3.87 -7.02 -7.03
CA SER A 67 5.26 -7.44 -7.14
C SER A 67 6.09 -6.90 -5.98
N THR A 68 7.27 -7.48 -5.75
CA THR A 68 8.23 -6.99 -4.75
C THR A 68 8.61 -5.53 -5.03
N GLY A 69 8.80 -5.17 -6.30
CA GLY A 69 9.12 -3.80 -6.72
C GLY A 69 7.98 -2.82 -6.43
N GLU A 70 6.74 -3.18 -6.74
CA GLU A 70 5.57 -2.35 -6.44
C GLU A 70 5.36 -2.16 -4.94
N THR A 71 5.56 -3.23 -4.15
CA THR A 71 5.47 -3.16 -2.69
C THR A 71 6.56 -2.27 -2.11
N ALA A 72 7.80 -2.41 -2.59
CA ALA A 72 8.91 -1.57 -2.18
C ALA A 72 8.68 -0.11 -2.54
N LEU A 73 8.21 0.19 -3.76
CA LEU A 73 7.86 1.55 -4.19
C LEU A 73 6.74 2.13 -3.32
N GLY A 74 5.64 1.42 -3.13
CA GLY A 74 4.51 1.88 -2.32
C GLY A 74 4.91 2.18 -0.86
N LEU A 75 5.64 1.26 -0.22
CA LEU A 75 6.07 1.42 1.16
C LEU A 75 7.11 2.54 1.32
N THR A 76 8.06 2.64 0.38
CA THR A 76 9.09 3.70 0.40
C THR A 76 8.46 5.07 0.18
N SER A 77 7.59 5.22 -0.81
CA SER A 77 6.86 6.47 -1.05
C SER A 77 6.01 6.85 0.15
N PHE A 78 5.28 5.90 0.75
CA PHE A 78 4.51 6.15 1.98
C PHE A 78 5.41 6.63 3.13
N GLY A 79 6.51 5.93 3.39
CA GLY A 79 7.45 6.28 4.46
C GLY A 79 8.07 7.67 4.27
N VAL A 80 8.48 8.01 3.05
CA VAL A 80 9.03 9.34 2.72
C VAL A 80 7.97 10.42 2.92
N LEU A 81 6.73 10.22 2.45
CA LEU A 81 5.66 11.21 2.61
C LEU A 81 5.30 11.44 4.08
N VAL A 82 5.19 10.36 4.88
CA VAL A 82 4.95 10.47 6.33
C VAL A 82 6.09 11.22 7.01
N LEU A 83 7.35 10.90 6.67
CA LEU A 83 8.50 11.57 7.25
C LEU A 83 8.49 13.08 6.94
N VAL A 84 8.27 13.45 5.68
CA VAL A 84 8.19 14.87 5.26
C VAL A 84 7.05 15.58 5.99
N PHE A 85 5.89 14.94 6.10
CA PHE A 85 4.75 15.52 6.83
C PHE A 85 5.05 15.73 8.32
N VAL A 86 5.64 14.73 9.00
CA VAL A 86 6.02 14.86 10.42
C VAL A 86 7.03 15.98 10.62
N LEU A 87 8.04 16.09 9.76
CA LEU A 87 9.01 17.18 9.82
C LEU A 87 8.36 18.56 9.60
N SER A 88 7.41 18.65 8.67
CA SER A 88 6.64 19.89 8.43
C SER A 88 5.82 20.31 9.64
N VAL A 89 5.14 19.36 10.29
CA VAL A 89 4.37 19.61 11.54
C VAL A 89 5.31 20.03 12.67
N LEU A 90 6.44 19.34 12.88
CA LEU A 90 7.40 19.67 13.94
C LEU A 90 8.08 21.03 13.73
N ALA A 91 8.25 21.45 12.47
CA ALA A 91 8.76 22.78 12.13
C ALA A 91 7.73 23.90 12.36
N GLY A 92 6.48 23.56 12.73
CA GLY A 92 5.39 24.54 12.88
C GLY A 92 4.85 25.06 11.55
N GLY A 93 5.14 24.38 10.45
CA GLY A 93 4.74 24.80 9.10
C GLY A 93 3.37 24.31 8.66
N ALA A 94 2.69 23.49 9.46
CA ALA A 94 1.39 22.91 9.11
C ALA A 94 0.24 23.72 9.71
N SER A 95 -0.69 24.14 8.86
CA SER A 95 -1.98 24.69 9.30
C SER A 95 -2.84 23.59 9.95
N ALA A 96 -3.95 23.98 10.59
CA ALA A 96 -4.93 23.00 11.07
C ALA A 96 -5.52 22.17 9.90
N THR A 97 -5.75 22.80 8.75
CA THR A 97 -6.26 22.14 7.55
C THR A 97 -5.22 21.15 7.00
N ASP A 98 -3.96 21.54 6.90
CA ASP A 98 -2.86 20.68 6.45
C ASP A 98 -2.75 19.43 7.32
N PHE A 99 -2.92 19.60 8.64
CA PHE A 99 -2.94 18.50 9.58
C PHE A 99 -4.08 17.51 9.28
N TYR A 100 -5.31 18.01 9.06
CA TYR A 100 -6.45 17.16 8.69
C TYR A 100 -6.29 16.50 7.32
N ILE A 101 -5.72 17.20 6.33
CA ILE A 101 -5.42 16.63 5.02
C ILE A 101 -4.44 15.46 5.17
N GLY A 102 -3.32 15.68 5.87
CA GLY A 102 -2.31 14.64 6.10
C GLY A 102 -2.89 13.45 6.86
N LEU A 103 -3.63 13.69 7.94
CA LEU A 103 -4.28 12.63 8.71
C LEU A 103 -5.25 11.81 7.85
N THR A 104 -6.06 12.48 7.02
CA THR A 104 -7.00 11.82 6.12
C THR A 104 -6.26 10.99 5.07
N LEU A 105 -5.21 11.54 4.45
CA LEU A 105 -4.40 10.86 3.44
C LEU A 105 -3.75 9.60 4.01
N PHE A 106 -2.97 9.72 5.09
CA PHE A 106 -2.24 8.58 5.65
C PHE A 106 -3.17 7.56 6.30
N GLY A 107 -4.20 8.03 7.02
CA GLY A 107 -5.21 7.14 7.61
C GLY A 107 -5.91 6.31 6.54
N THR A 108 -6.30 6.93 5.43
CA THR A 108 -6.96 6.23 4.33
C THR A 108 -6.04 5.24 3.62
N LEU A 109 -4.77 5.59 3.40
CA LEU A 109 -3.79 4.67 2.80
C LEU A 109 -3.55 3.45 3.70
N ILE A 110 -3.41 3.64 5.01
CA ILE A 110 -3.27 2.54 5.97
C ILE A 110 -4.50 1.64 5.94
N VAL A 111 -5.71 2.22 6.04
CA VAL A 111 -6.97 1.47 6.01
C VAL A 111 -7.11 0.70 4.70
N GLY A 112 -6.82 1.34 3.56
CA GLY A 112 -6.87 0.69 2.24
C GLY A 112 -5.90 -0.47 2.12
N PHE A 113 -4.66 -0.29 2.59
CA PHE A 113 -3.65 -1.35 2.60
C PHE A 113 -4.04 -2.53 3.51
N LEU A 114 -4.50 -2.25 4.73
CA LEU A 114 -4.97 -3.27 5.66
C LEU A 114 -6.18 -4.03 5.09
N THR A 115 -7.14 -3.31 4.51
CA THR A 115 -8.31 -3.91 3.86
C THR A 115 -7.89 -4.86 2.75
N TYR A 116 -6.92 -4.47 1.92
CA TYR A 116 -6.37 -5.34 0.89
C TYR A 116 -5.71 -6.60 1.49
N LEU A 117 -4.86 -6.45 2.51
CA LEU A 117 -4.20 -7.59 3.16
C LEU A 117 -5.21 -8.58 3.73
N LEU A 118 -6.22 -8.08 4.44
CA LEU A 118 -7.28 -8.88 5.06
C LEU A 118 -8.10 -9.63 4.00
N THR A 119 -8.43 -8.97 2.90
CA THR A 119 -9.26 -9.57 1.83
C THR A 119 -8.47 -10.61 1.02
N ARG A 120 -7.19 -10.36 0.74
CA ARG A 120 -6.36 -11.21 -0.14
C ARG A 120 -5.73 -12.39 0.58
N HIS A 121 -5.21 -12.21 1.79
CA HIS A 121 -4.45 -13.24 2.52
C HIS A 121 -5.27 -13.89 3.64
N GLY A 122 -6.45 -13.32 3.97
CA GLY A 122 -7.30 -13.74 5.06
C GLY A 122 -6.69 -13.48 6.45
N LEU A 123 -7.52 -13.33 7.47
CA LEU A 123 -7.09 -13.28 8.89
C LEU A 123 -6.30 -14.54 9.32
N ARG A 124 -6.48 -15.66 8.60
CA ARG A 124 -5.94 -16.99 8.94
C ARG A 124 -4.51 -17.26 8.47
N GLY A 125 -4.00 -16.56 7.44
CA GLY A 125 -2.62 -16.74 6.97
C GLY A 125 -1.56 -16.23 7.96
N ALA A 126 -1.90 -15.20 8.74
CA ALA A 126 -1.02 -14.58 9.72
C ALA A 126 -0.71 -15.48 10.94
N PHE A 127 -1.62 -16.39 11.31
CA PHE A 127 -1.41 -17.30 12.44
C PHE A 127 -0.71 -18.62 12.07
N SER A 128 -0.70 -19.00 10.79
CA SER A 128 -0.08 -20.27 10.36
C SER A 128 1.45 -20.27 10.40
N LYS A 129 2.11 -19.10 10.44
CA LYS A 129 3.58 -19.01 10.50
C LYS A 129 4.16 -19.04 11.92
N PHE A 130 3.32 -19.11 12.96
CA PHE A 130 3.78 -19.19 14.36
C PHE A 130 3.83 -20.61 14.93
N HIS A 131 3.54 -21.65 14.14
CA HIS A 131 3.85 -23.02 14.54
C HIS A 131 5.34 -23.31 14.32
N VAL A 132 6.17 -22.92 15.30
CA VAL A 132 7.50 -23.50 15.47
C VAL A 132 7.29 -24.95 15.90
N SER A 133 7.60 -25.91 15.03
CA SER A 133 7.74 -27.31 15.45
C SER A 133 8.96 -27.37 16.35
N VAL A 134 8.75 -27.46 17.67
CA VAL A 134 9.80 -27.85 18.60
C VAL A 134 10.19 -29.27 18.20
N GLY A 135 11.34 -29.40 17.53
CA GLY A 135 11.95 -30.68 17.19
C GLY A 135 12.20 -31.45 18.48
N HIS A 136 11.34 -32.44 18.72
CA HIS A 136 11.49 -33.40 19.79
C HIS A 136 12.44 -34.50 19.32
N ASP A 137 13.74 -34.18 19.27
CA ASP A 137 14.80 -35.16 19.08
C ASP A 137 15.21 -35.72 20.45
N VAL A 138 14.31 -36.49 21.06
CA VAL A 138 14.68 -37.38 22.18
C VAL A 138 14.97 -38.75 21.59
N SER A 139 16.26 -39.05 21.39
CA SER A 139 16.74 -40.39 21.11
C SER A 139 16.65 -41.24 22.38
N VAL A 140 15.70 -42.16 22.43
CA VAL A 140 15.60 -43.17 23.50
C VAL A 140 16.62 -44.29 23.22
N PRO A 141 17.60 -44.55 24.11
CA PRO A 141 18.54 -45.65 23.93
C PRO A 141 17.81 -47.00 24.05
N ASN A 142 17.99 -47.86 23.05
CA ASN A 142 17.47 -49.22 23.04
C ASN A 142 18.28 -50.08 24.02
N GLY A 143 17.73 -50.30 25.22
CA GLY A 143 18.29 -51.23 26.20
C GLY A 143 18.10 -52.67 25.74
N LYS A 144 19.17 -53.29 25.24
CA LYS A 144 19.30 -54.75 25.12
C LYS A 144 20.68 -55.18 25.61
N GLY A 145 20.66 -56.00 26.68
CA GLY A 145 21.59 -57.09 26.98
C GLY A 145 23.02 -56.72 27.30
#